data_AF-A0A2P6MEP7-F1
#
_entry.id   AF-A0A2P6MEP7-F1
#
_cell.length_a   1.000
_cell.length_b   1.000
_cell.length_c   1.000
_cell.angle_alpha   90.00
_cell.angle_beta   90.00
_cell.angle_gamma   90.00
#
_symmetry.space_group_name_H-M   'P 1'
#
loop_
_entity.id
_entity.type
_entity.pdbx_description
1 polymer ?
#
loop_
_entity_poly.entity_id
_entity_poly.type
_entity_poly.pdbx_seq_one_letter_code
_entity_poly.pdbx_strand_id
1 'polypeptide(L)'
;MKRFWVIPVLMLAACQSESAESEPVNADKKDTAKEEKESPVPSYELLTNDGMIPVEELEKLEADVEVNDIHRTIDVTAGENLYRFIEGVPVMEENGLYYPLPANPVEAAESPSFSPAAVEEMLGAELIESEAGYETTAVFSKERSGEEPPDLDSMTVEEMSEHLSFLDYAIEDASVSTIEGHLPGAPREYRNGFHEGIDYYGYASGTGIDTTTEVLGMAEGVVVRADTEFEDYASEEERNEELAVAAEAEETPEYILDRLRGMQVWVQYDNGVMIRFAHLHDIAEGIETGVEITSETVIGYVGNSGTSSALEGESGDLHLHKDLLVYGDFFWEPFSLEETSQILQNVWP
;
A
#
# COMPACT_ATOMS: atom_id res chain seq x y z
N MET A 1 -33.57 36.38 18.81
CA MET A 1 -33.67 37.79 19.28
C MET A 1 -32.73 38.65 18.44
N LYS A 2 -33.28 39.56 17.62
CA LYS A 2 -32.52 40.51 16.80
C LYS A 2 -32.17 41.74 17.65
N ARG A 3 -30.94 42.26 17.55
CA ARG A 3 -30.64 43.64 17.96
C ARG A 3 -29.78 44.33 16.89
N PHE A 4 -30.47 45.19 16.14
CA PHE A 4 -29.95 46.36 15.45
C PHE A 4 -29.37 47.38 16.46
N TRP A 5 -28.44 48.23 16.02
CA TRP A 5 -28.36 49.66 16.40
C TRP A 5 -27.43 50.37 15.38
N VAL A 6 -27.97 51.14 14.42
CA VAL A 6 -28.27 52.59 14.45
C VAL A 6 -27.02 53.48 14.21
N ILE A 7 -27.00 54.03 13.00
CA ILE A 7 -26.19 55.16 12.51
C ILE A 7 -26.71 56.48 13.11
N PRO A 8 -25.85 57.51 13.24
CA PRO A 8 -26.29 58.84 12.85
C PRO A 8 -25.34 59.56 11.88
N VAL A 9 -26.01 60.41 11.10
CA VAL A 9 -25.59 61.15 9.90
C VAL A 9 -25.03 62.54 10.29
N LEU A 10 -24.32 63.17 9.33
CA LEU A 10 -24.48 64.55 8.83
C LEU A 10 -23.28 65.50 9.00
N MET A 11 -22.74 66.00 7.88
CA MET A 11 -22.79 67.42 7.47
C MET A 11 -22.11 67.64 6.11
N LEU A 12 -22.86 68.28 5.20
CA LEU A 12 -22.43 68.83 3.92
C LEU A 12 -21.84 70.24 4.12
N ALA A 13 -20.82 70.61 3.34
CA ALA A 13 -20.66 71.98 2.84
C ALA A 13 -19.82 71.99 1.56
N ALA A 14 -20.35 72.70 0.56
CA ALA A 14 -19.87 72.83 -0.81
C ALA A 14 -18.82 73.94 -0.98
N CYS A 15 -18.04 73.88 -2.07
CA CYS A 15 -17.53 75.06 -2.77
C CYS A 15 -17.33 74.75 -4.26
N GLN A 16 -17.82 75.64 -5.12
CA GLN A 16 -17.78 75.62 -6.58
C GLN A 16 -17.37 77.02 -7.08
N SER A 17 -16.47 77.12 -8.05
CA SER A 17 -16.36 78.17 -9.12
C SER A 17 -15.00 78.01 -9.84
N GLU A 18 -15.04 77.71 -11.16
CA GLU A 18 -14.66 78.58 -12.32
C GLU A 18 -13.14 78.77 -12.50
N SER A 19 -12.50 78.79 -13.67
CA SER A 19 -12.81 78.52 -15.09
C SER A 19 -11.49 78.70 -15.87
N ALA A 20 -11.32 77.98 -16.98
CA ALA A 20 -10.47 78.29 -18.15
C ALA A 20 -8.93 78.34 -18.00
N GLU A 21 -8.22 77.44 -18.67
CA GLU A 21 -7.48 77.74 -19.92
C GLU A 21 -6.77 76.48 -20.44
N SER A 22 -6.74 76.37 -21.77
CA SER A 22 -6.25 75.25 -22.55
C SER A 22 -4.91 75.61 -23.22
N GLU A 23 -3.87 74.79 -23.06
CA GLU A 23 -2.86 74.52 -24.10
C GLU A 23 -2.30 73.09 -23.92
N PRO A 24 -1.97 72.37 -25.02
CA PRO A 24 -1.61 70.96 -24.98
C PRO A 24 -0.09 70.77 -24.91
N VAL A 25 0.39 69.91 -24.01
CA VAL A 25 1.77 69.40 -24.08
C VAL A 25 1.72 67.88 -24.25
N ASN A 26 2.26 67.51 -25.41
CA ASN A 26 2.54 66.18 -25.91
C ASN A 26 3.22 65.28 -24.86
N ALA A 27 2.64 64.10 -24.61
CA ALA A 27 3.34 62.99 -23.99
C ALA A 27 2.77 61.68 -24.54
N ASP A 28 3.39 61.21 -25.62
CA ASP A 28 3.43 59.80 -25.98
C ASP A 28 3.81 58.97 -24.74
N LYS A 29 2.84 58.25 -24.20
CA LYS A 29 3.09 57.03 -23.42
C LYS A 29 2.22 55.93 -24.03
N LYS A 30 2.85 55.16 -24.92
CA LYS A 30 2.44 53.80 -25.23
C LYS A 30 2.47 53.01 -23.93
N ASP A 31 1.30 52.73 -23.37
CA ASP A 31 1.11 51.59 -22.49
C ASP A 31 1.27 50.32 -23.34
N THR A 32 2.50 49.80 -23.38
CA THR A 32 2.71 48.39 -23.69
C THR A 32 2.46 47.62 -22.41
N ALA A 33 1.23 47.13 -22.25
CA ALA A 33 0.95 45.99 -21.40
C ALA A 33 1.84 44.84 -21.87
N LYS A 34 2.82 44.45 -21.05
CA LYS A 34 3.50 43.17 -21.22
C LYS A 34 2.47 42.10 -20.85
N GLU A 35 1.92 41.44 -21.84
CA GLU A 35 1.42 40.07 -21.66
C GLU A 35 2.60 39.24 -21.16
N GLU A 36 2.56 38.82 -19.90
CA GLU A 36 3.32 37.66 -19.46
C GLU A 36 2.78 36.49 -20.26
N LYS A 37 3.51 36.08 -21.30
CA LYS A 37 3.31 34.78 -21.92
C LYS A 37 3.65 33.75 -20.85
N GLU A 38 2.62 33.14 -20.27
CA GLU A 38 2.79 31.87 -19.55
C GLU A 38 3.56 30.93 -20.49
N SER A 39 4.71 30.46 -20.01
CA SER A 39 5.45 29.41 -20.70
C SER A 39 4.51 28.21 -20.86
N PRO A 40 4.46 27.56 -22.04
CA PRO A 40 3.62 26.38 -22.20
C PRO A 40 4.03 25.35 -21.15
N VAL A 41 3.06 24.87 -20.37
CA VAL A 41 3.25 23.74 -19.47
C VAL A 41 3.67 22.56 -20.34
N PRO A 42 4.80 21.89 -20.05
CA PRO A 42 5.19 20.71 -20.81
C PRO A 42 4.11 19.64 -20.70
N SER A 43 3.77 19.02 -21.83
CA SER A 43 2.89 17.86 -21.91
C SER A 43 3.71 16.65 -22.36
N TYR A 44 3.44 15.51 -21.73
CA TYR A 44 4.12 14.24 -21.97
C TYR A 44 3.12 13.27 -22.57
N GLU A 45 3.45 12.69 -23.71
CA GLU A 45 2.66 11.66 -24.38
C GLU A 45 3.23 10.29 -24.00
N LEU A 46 2.37 9.47 -23.40
CA LEU A 46 2.63 8.10 -22.96
C LEU A 46 1.95 7.15 -23.94
N LEU A 47 2.76 6.45 -24.74
CA LEU A 47 2.28 5.45 -25.67
C LEU A 47 1.80 4.21 -24.93
N THR A 48 0.84 3.50 -25.53
CA THR A 48 0.35 2.25 -24.97
C THR A 48 0.59 1.07 -25.91
N ASN A 49 0.72 -0.11 -25.33
CA ASN A 49 0.59 -1.38 -26.02
C ASN A 49 -0.50 -2.19 -25.35
N ASP A 50 -1.52 -2.60 -26.11
CA ASP A 50 -2.69 -3.34 -25.58
C ASP A 50 -3.36 -2.68 -24.34
N GLY A 51 -3.32 -1.34 -24.28
CA GLY A 51 -3.91 -0.55 -23.18
C GLY A 51 -3.01 -0.37 -21.95
N MET A 52 -1.84 -1.01 -21.93
CA MET A 52 -0.82 -0.86 -20.89
C MET A 52 0.25 0.15 -21.32
N ILE A 53 0.88 0.82 -20.35
CA ILE A 53 1.94 1.81 -20.55
C ILE A 53 3.29 1.11 -20.37
N PRO A 54 4.10 0.90 -21.42
CA PRO A 54 5.42 0.27 -21.29
C PRO A 54 6.33 1.01 -20.31
N VAL A 55 7.22 0.27 -19.61
CA VAL A 55 8.11 0.86 -18.59
C VAL A 55 8.99 1.99 -19.14
N GLU A 56 9.38 1.94 -20.41
CA GLU A 56 10.23 2.95 -21.06
C GLU A 56 9.54 4.32 -21.16
N GLU A 57 8.21 4.35 -21.08
CA GLU A 57 7.44 5.59 -21.11
C GLU A 57 7.60 6.37 -19.80
N LEU A 58 7.90 5.70 -18.67
CA LEU A 58 8.14 6.35 -17.39
C LEU A 58 9.47 7.12 -17.35
N GLU A 59 10.45 6.77 -18.18
CA GLU A 59 11.70 7.54 -18.32
C GLU A 59 11.44 8.99 -18.72
N LYS A 60 10.37 9.23 -19.50
CA LYS A 60 9.94 10.58 -19.91
C LYS A 60 9.47 11.43 -18.73
N LEU A 61 9.08 10.78 -17.63
CA LEU A 61 8.55 11.38 -16.42
C LEU A 61 9.63 11.52 -15.32
N GLU A 62 10.90 11.33 -15.67
CA GLU A 62 12.05 11.38 -14.75
C GLU A 62 12.09 10.24 -13.71
N ALA A 63 11.54 9.07 -14.05
CA ALA A 63 11.67 7.85 -13.24
C ALA A 63 12.73 6.89 -13.80
N ASP A 64 13.33 6.14 -12.90
CA ASP A 64 14.16 4.97 -13.16
C ASP A 64 13.35 3.72 -12.79
N VAL A 65 13.43 2.67 -13.60
CA VAL A 65 12.60 1.46 -13.45
C VAL A 65 13.48 0.23 -13.44
N GLU A 66 13.36 -0.58 -12.39
CA GLU A 66 14.00 -1.89 -12.26
C GLU A 66 12.93 -2.99 -12.31
N VAL A 67 13.17 -4.02 -13.12
CA VAL A 67 12.25 -5.15 -13.29
C VAL A 67 12.94 -6.41 -12.76
N ASN A 68 12.23 -7.17 -11.93
CA ASN A 68 12.65 -8.47 -11.47
C ASN A 68 11.75 -9.56 -12.06
N ASP A 69 12.26 -10.23 -13.10
CA ASP A 69 11.54 -11.28 -13.82
C ASP A 69 11.17 -12.48 -12.92
N ILE A 70 12.01 -12.80 -11.92
CA ILE A 70 11.78 -13.94 -11.02
C ILE A 70 10.61 -13.64 -10.09
N HIS A 71 10.64 -12.50 -9.42
CA HIS A 71 9.60 -12.10 -8.46
C HIS A 71 8.37 -11.50 -9.13
N ARG A 72 8.46 -11.17 -10.42
CA ARG A 72 7.48 -10.39 -11.17
C ARG A 72 7.15 -9.06 -10.51
N THR A 73 8.21 -8.37 -10.10
CA THR A 73 8.10 -7.05 -9.50
C THR A 73 8.67 -5.99 -10.41
N ILE A 74 8.11 -4.79 -10.27
CA ILE A 74 8.65 -3.58 -10.88
C ILE A 74 8.85 -2.56 -9.76
N ASP A 75 10.10 -2.14 -9.58
CA ASP A 75 10.48 -1.09 -8.65
C ASP A 75 10.74 0.21 -9.45
N VAL A 76 10.13 1.31 -9.02
CA VAL A 76 10.25 2.62 -9.67
C VAL A 76 10.89 3.59 -8.69
N THR A 77 12.02 4.16 -9.08
CA THR A 77 12.67 5.24 -8.34
C THR A 77 12.41 6.57 -9.04
N ALA A 78 11.74 7.49 -8.36
CA ALA A 78 11.49 8.82 -8.88
C ALA A 78 11.77 9.89 -7.81
N GLY A 79 12.88 10.61 -7.99
CA GLY A 79 13.37 11.54 -6.97
C GLY A 79 13.82 10.81 -5.71
N GLU A 80 13.21 11.14 -4.57
CA GLU A 80 13.41 10.48 -3.27
C GLU A 80 12.30 9.46 -2.95
N ASN A 81 11.42 9.16 -3.91
CA ASN A 81 10.34 8.20 -3.76
C ASN A 81 10.72 6.86 -4.40
N LEU A 82 10.41 5.79 -3.69
CA LEU A 82 10.46 4.42 -4.18
C LEU A 82 9.03 3.87 -4.25
N TYR A 83 8.66 3.32 -5.39
CA TYR A 83 7.41 2.59 -5.57
C TYR A 83 7.71 1.14 -5.92
N ARG A 84 6.95 0.20 -5.36
CA ARG A 84 7.05 -1.23 -5.66
C ARG A 84 5.69 -1.78 -6.07
N PHE A 85 5.72 -2.63 -7.09
CA PHE A 85 4.56 -3.33 -7.63
C PHE A 85 4.87 -4.81 -7.77
N ILE A 86 3.86 -5.64 -7.54
CA ILE A 86 3.91 -7.09 -7.75
C ILE A 86 2.81 -7.44 -8.76
N GLU A 87 3.16 -8.17 -9.81
CA GLU A 87 2.17 -8.66 -10.79
C GLU A 87 1.07 -9.47 -10.10
N GLY A 88 -0.18 -9.16 -10.41
CA GLY A 88 -1.38 -9.77 -9.84
C GLY A 88 -1.82 -9.19 -8.50
N VAL A 89 -1.03 -8.33 -7.87
CA VAL A 89 -1.34 -7.74 -6.56
C VAL A 89 -1.84 -6.31 -6.75
N PRO A 90 -3.14 -6.01 -6.52
CA PRO A 90 -3.73 -4.69 -6.74
C PRO A 90 -3.41 -3.71 -5.61
N VAL A 91 -2.13 -3.59 -5.25
CA VAL A 91 -1.61 -2.70 -4.21
C VAL A 91 -0.30 -2.11 -4.71
N MET A 92 -0.15 -0.80 -4.57
CA MET A 92 1.12 -0.09 -4.72
C MET A 92 1.76 0.06 -3.36
N GLU A 93 3.03 -0.26 -3.24
CA GLU A 93 3.84 0.23 -2.14
C GLU A 93 4.54 1.52 -2.57
N GLU A 94 4.43 2.58 -1.77
CA GLU A 94 5.19 3.82 -1.93
C GLU A 94 5.90 4.10 -0.60
N ASN A 95 7.23 4.13 -0.63
CA ASN A 95 8.05 4.48 0.51
C ASN A 95 7.76 3.63 1.78
N GLY A 96 7.34 2.37 1.59
CA GLY A 96 6.98 1.45 2.66
C GLY A 96 5.51 1.52 3.12
N LEU A 97 4.70 2.40 2.53
CA LEU A 97 3.26 2.51 2.79
C LEU A 97 2.47 1.92 1.63
N TYR A 98 1.31 1.33 1.93
CA TYR A 98 0.54 0.57 0.95
C TYR A 98 -0.75 1.30 0.54
N TYR A 99 -1.01 1.33 -0.76
CA TYR A 99 -2.13 2.04 -1.37
C TYR A 99 -2.91 1.10 -2.30
N PRO A 100 -4.24 0.99 -2.16
CA PRO A 100 -5.05 0.10 -2.98
C PRO A 100 -5.08 0.57 -4.43
N LEU A 101 -5.06 -0.39 -5.37
CA LEU A 101 -5.29 -0.15 -6.79
C LEU A 101 -6.55 -0.90 -7.26
N PRO A 102 -7.22 -0.44 -8.32
CA PRO A 102 -8.50 -1.01 -8.75
C PRO A 102 -8.36 -2.38 -9.43
N ALA A 103 -7.17 -2.74 -9.91
CA ALA A 103 -6.92 -3.97 -10.66
C ALA A 103 -5.41 -4.30 -10.67
N ASN A 104 -5.03 -5.34 -11.42
CA ASN A 104 -3.64 -5.71 -11.65
C ASN A 104 -2.81 -4.48 -12.10
N PRO A 105 -1.77 -4.08 -11.36
CA PRO A 105 -1.09 -2.83 -11.62
C PRO A 105 -0.04 -2.92 -12.72
N VAL A 106 0.56 -4.10 -12.89
CA VAL A 106 1.70 -4.31 -13.79
C VAL A 106 1.64 -5.66 -14.49
N GLU A 107 2.25 -5.72 -15.67
CA GLU A 107 2.75 -6.96 -16.25
C GLU A 107 4.27 -6.87 -16.19
N ALA A 108 4.94 -7.81 -15.52
CA ALA A 108 6.39 -7.79 -15.34
C ALA A 108 7.11 -8.72 -16.32
N ALA A 109 6.44 -9.75 -16.82
CA ALA A 109 7.03 -10.72 -17.74
C ALA A 109 6.89 -10.31 -19.22
N GLU A 110 7.90 -10.65 -20.03
CA GLU A 110 7.98 -10.48 -21.50
C GLU A 110 7.95 -9.03 -22.03
N SER A 111 6.99 -8.21 -21.61
CA SER A 111 6.82 -6.81 -22.01
C SER A 111 6.41 -5.97 -20.81
N PRO A 112 7.38 -5.62 -19.94
CA PRO A 112 7.10 -4.90 -18.70
C PRO A 112 6.29 -3.63 -18.94
N SER A 113 5.18 -3.50 -18.23
CA SER A 113 4.25 -2.39 -18.42
C SER A 113 3.37 -2.14 -17.20
N PHE A 114 2.81 -0.94 -17.12
CA PHE A 114 1.90 -0.48 -16.08
C PHE A 114 0.48 -0.32 -16.60
N SER A 115 -0.49 -0.60 -15.75
CA SER A 115 -1.85 -0.12 -15.96
C SER A 115 -1.89 1.41 -15.86
N PRO A 116 -2.80 2.09 -16.59
CA PRO A 116 -2.98 3.53 -16.47
C PRO A 116 -3.26 3.98 -15.04
N ALA A 117 -4.08 3.22 -14.31
CA ALA A 117 -4.43 3.52 -12.92
C ALA A 117 -3.21 3.48 -11.99
N ALA A 118 -2.27 2.56 -12.19
CA ALA A 118 -1.02 2.54 -11.42
C ALA A 118 -0.18 3.78 -11.68
N VAL A 119 -0.10 4.24 -12.94
CA VAL A 119 0.63 5.47 -13.30
C VAL A 119 -0.05 6.73 -12.74
N GLU A 120 -1.39 6.79 -12.78
CA GLU A 120 -2.16 7.88 -12.16
C GLU A 120 -1.90 7.99 -10.66
N GLU A 121 -1.94 6.85 -9.96
CA GLU A 121 -1.70 6.80 -8.52
C GLU A 121 -0.27 7.23 -8.18
N MET A 122 0.76 6.68 -8.85
CA MET A 122 2.15 7.08 -8.62
C MET A 122 2.40 8.57 -8.90
N LEU A 123 1.74 9.15 -9.91
CA LEU A 123 1.88 10.57 -10.24
C LEU A 123 1.05 11.48 -9.31
N GLY A 124 0.03 10.94 -8.64
CA GLY A 124 -1.01 11.73 -7.98
C GLY A 124 -1.78 12.63 -8.95
N ALA A 125 -1.93 12.22 -10.22
CA ALA A 125 -2.51 13.02 -11.28
C ALA A 125 -3.25 12.17 -12.33
N GLU A 126 -4.40 12.66 -12.80
CA GLU A 126 -5.18 12.02 -13.86
C GLU A 126 -4.42 11.99 -15.20
N LEU A 127 -4.55 10.88 -15.91
CA LEU A 127 -4.08 10.71 -17.29
C LEU A 127 -5.22 11.02 -18.26
N ILE A 128 -4.91 11.78 -19.31
CA ILE A 128 -5.90 12.16 -20.33
C ILE A 128 -5.76 11.20 -21.52
N GLU A 129 -6.79 10.44 -21.85
CA GLU A 129 -6.79 9.57 -23.03
C GLU A 129 -6.53 10.34 -24.35
N SER A 130 -5.71 9.76 -25.21
CA SER A 130 -5.37 10.26 -26.55
C SER A 130 -5.50 9.16 -27.61
N GLU A 131 -5.34 9.49 -28.90
CA GLU A 131 -5.43 8.48 -29.98
C GLU A 131 -4.34 7.40 -29.89
N ALA A 132 -3.20 7.70 -29.26
CA ALA A 132 -2.03 6.82 -29.21
C ALA A 132 -1.78 6.21 -27.81
N GLY A 133 -2.50 6.68 -26.78
CA GLY A 133 -2.32 6.27 -25.39
C GLY A 133 -2.86 7.33 -24.44
N TYR A 134 -1.98 7.94 -23.65
CA TYR A 134 -2.32 8.93 -22.64
C TYR A 134 -1.45 10.19 -22.73
N GLU A 135 -1.96 11.30 -22.21
CA GLU A 135 -1.23 12.54 -22.03
C GLU A 135 -1.28 12.98 -20.56
N THR A 136 -0.17 13.53 -20.07
CA THR A 136 -0.11 14.17 -18.75
C THR A 136 0.71 15.45 -18.79
N THR A 137 0.45 16.33 -17.82
CA THR A 137 1.30 17.51 -17.55
C THR A 137 2.08 17.36 -16.24
N ALA A 138 1.86 16.26 -15.51
CA ALA A 138 2.55 15.92 -14.30
C ALA A 138 3.84 15.15 -14.61
N VAL A 139 4.80 15.30 -13.71
CA VAL A 139 6.00 14.44 -13.59
C VAL A 139 6.12 14.05 -12.13
N PHE A 140 6.91 13.02 -11.84
CA PHE A 140 7.10 12.57 -10.47
C PHE A 140 7.69 13.66 -9.57
N SER A 141 7.22 13.69 -8.32
CA SER A 141 7.79 14.55 -7.29
C SER A 141 9.25 14.17 -7.03
N LYS A 142 10.10 15.19 -6.82
CA LYS A 142 11.49 14.97 -6.38
C LYS A 142 11.63 14.79 -4.88
N GLU A 143 10.66 15.31 -4.11
CA GLU A 143 10.66 15.22 -2.66
C GLU A 143 9.96 13.93 -2.22
N ARG A 144 10.48 13.31 -1.16
CA ARG A 144 9.90 12.12 -0.53
C ARG A 144 8.47 12.41 -0.03
N SER A 145 7.56 11.47 -0.26
CA SER A 145 6.24 11.42 0.36
C SER A 145 6.29 10.70 1.71
N GLY A 146 5.45 11.15 2.65
CA GLY A 146 5.38 10.55 3.98
C GLY A 146 6.59 10.83 4.86
N GLU A 147 6.68 10.07 5.96
CA GLU A 147 7.77 10.20 6.93
C GLU A 147 9.00 9.37 6.51
N GLU A 148 10.16 9.73 7.04
CA GLU A 148 11.37 8.91 6.90
C GLU A 148 11.24 7.69 7.83
N PRO A 149 11.39 6.46 7.31
CA PRO A 149 11.23 5.25 8.09
C PRO A 149 12.37 5.15 9.11
N PRO A 150 12.12 4.53 10.27
CA PRO A 150 13.19 4.26 11.22
C PRO A 150 14.14 3.20 10.66
N ASP A 151 15.41 3.27 11.06
CA ASP A 151 16.43 2.27 10.71
C ASP A 151 16.24 0.99 11.55
N LEU A 152 15.55 0.00 10.98
CA LEU A 152 15.19 -1.25 11.68
C LEU A 152 16.42 -2.06 12.10
N ASP A 153 17.49 -2.05 11.30
CA ASP A 153 18.76 -2.74 11.59
C ASP A 153 19.46 -2.22 12.85
N SER A 154 19.10 -1.00 13.27
CA SER A 154 19.66 -0.36 14.46
C SER A 154 18.82 -0.56 15.73
N MET A 155 17.58 -1.04 15.61
CA MET A 155 16.66 -1.17 16.73
C MET A 155 17.04 -2.29 17.70
N THR A 156 16.88 -2.04 19.00
CA THR A 156 16.89 -3.13 20.00
C THR A 156 15.55 -3.85 20.07
N VAL A 157 15.53 -5.02 20.71
CA VAL A 157 14.30 -5.77 21.03
C VAL A 157 13.28 -4.87 21.74
N GLU A 158 13.72 -4.04 22.69
CA GLU A 158 12.83 -3.13 23.43
C GLU A 158 12.29 -2.01 22.54
N GLU A 159 13.11 -1.45 21.65
CA GLU A 159 12.68 -0.39 20.73
C GLU A 159 11.66 -0.91 19.73
N MET A 160 11.89 -2.09 19.14
CA MET A 160 10.91 -2.73 18.25
C MET A 160 9.63 -3.13 19.01
N SER A 161 9.74 -3.65 20.24
CA SER A 161 8.57 -3.97 21.06
C SER A 161 7.73 -2.71 21.37
N GLU A 162 8.38 -1.59 21.68
CA GLU A 162 7.71 -0.32 21.92
C GLU A 162 7.04 0.21 20.65
N HIS A 163 7.72 0.13 19.50
CA HIS A 163 7.18 0.53 18.19
C HIS A 163 5.88 -0.21 17.84
N LEU A 164 5.79 -1.49 18.21
CA LEU A 164 4.63 -2.34 17.95
C LEU A 164 3.59 -2.37 19.09
N SER A 165 3.88 -1.74 20.23
CA SER A 165 3.07 -1.85 21.47
C SER A 165 1.65 -1.28 21.36
N PHE A 166 1.36 -0.51 20.32
CA PHE A 166 0.03 0.03 20.06
C PHE A 166 -0.94 -1.00 19.46
N LEU A 167 -0.43 -2.12 18.97
CA LEU A 167 -1.20 -3.19 18.35
C LEU A 167 -1.80 -4.13 19.40
N ASP A 168 -3.10 -4.35 19.31
CA ASP A 168 -3.88 -5.31 20.10
C ASP A 168 -3.79 -6.74 19.53
N TYR A 169 -4.46 -7.70 20.16
CA TYR A 169 -4.48 -9.10 19.72
C TYR A 169 -5.34 -9.29 18.46
N ALA A 170 -4.83 -10.10 17.51
CA ALA A 170 -5.57 -10.45 16.28
C ALA A 170 -6.67 -11.51 16.50
N ILE A 171 -6.59 -12.27 17.58
CA ILE A 171 -7.59 -13.25 18.01
C ILE A 171 -7.76 -13.08 19.52
N GLU A 172 -9.00 -12.92 19.98
CA GLU A 172 -9.30 -12.75 21.40
C GLU A 172 -8.76 -13.94 22.22
N ASP A 173 -8.12 -13.64 23.35
CA ASP A 173 -7.50 -14.60 24.28
C ASP A 173 -6.39 -15.51 23.69
N ALA A 174 -5.94 -15.27 22.46
CA ALA A 174 -4.87 -16.04 21.85
C ALA A 174 -3.48 -15.54 22.27
N SER A 175 -2.63 -16.45 22.74
CA SER A 175 -1.21 -16.17 22.98
C SER A 175 -0.37 -16.40 21.73
N VAL A 176 0.72 -15.64 21.60
CA VAL A 176 1.77 -15.90 20.60
C VAL A 176 2.32 -17.32 20.77
N SER A 177 2.48 -18.04 19.66
CA SER A 177 3.09 -19.37 19.68
C SER A 177 4.57 -19.29 20.06
N THR A 178 5.03 -20.20 20.93
CA THR A 178 6.47 -20.35 21.25
C THR A 178 7.14 -21.48 20.48
N ILE A 179 6.46 -22.06 19.49
CA ILE A 179 7.01 -23.12 18.63
C ILE A 179 7.80 -22.45 17.50
N GLU A 180 9.08 -22.79 17.38
CA GLU A 180 10.02 -22.17 16.42
C GLU A 180 9.47 -22.09 14.99
N GLY A 181 8.88 -23.18 14.48
CA GLY A 181 8.34 -23.21 13.11
C GLY A 181 7.11 -22.33 12.86
N HIS A 182 6.51 -21.77 13.91
CA HIS A 182 5.36 -20.86 13.83
C HIS A 182 5.80 -19.38 13.91
N LEU A 183 7.08 -19.13 14.16
CA LEU A 183 7.63 -17.80 14.32
C LEU A 183 8.22 -17.29 13.00
N PRO A 184 8.09 -15.98 12.74
CA PRO A 184 8.71 -15.40 11.57
C PRO A 184 10.24 -15.52 11.63
N GLY A 185 10.87 -15.67 10.47
CA GLY A 185 12.29 -15.98 10.31
C GLY A 185 12.63 -17.46 10.42
N ALA A 186 11.66 -18.34 10.71
CA ALA A 186 11.89 -19.79 10.68
C ALA A 186 12.05 -20.31 9.23
N PRO A 187 12.99 -21.23 8.94
CA PRO A 187 13.14 -21.79 7.59
C PRO A 187 11.90 -22.56 7.10
N ARG A 188 11.57 -22.41 5.82
CA ARG A 188 10.48 -23.12 5.12
C ARG A 188 11.06 -23.93 3.95
N GLU A 189 11.61 -25.11 4.28
CA GLU A 189 12.33 -25.97 3.32
C GLU A 189 11.50 -26.36 2.08
N TYR A 190 10.18 -26.55 2.23
CA TYR A 190 9.31 -26.97 1.12
C TYR A 190 9.17 -25.92 0.00
N ARG A 191 9.53 -24.66 0.27
CA ARG A 191 9.46 -23.54 -0.69
C ARG A 191 10.75 -22.71 -0.80
N ASN A 192 11.86 -23.20 -0.25
CA ASN A 192 13.16 -22.50 -0.28
C ASN A 192 13.12 -21.05 0.22
N GLY A 193 12.42 -20.80 1.34
CA GLY A 193 12.30 -19.46 1.90
C GLY A 193 12.24 -19.45 3.42
N PHE A 194 11.81 -18.33 3.97
CA PHE A 194 11.57 -18.15 5.39
C PHE A 194 10.07 -17.97 5.65
N HIS A 195 9.67 -18.21 6.90
CA HIS A 195 8.35 -17.88 7.39
C HIS A 195 8.28 -16.37 7.58
N GLU A 196 7.45 -15.68 6.80
CA GLU A 196 7.41 -14.21 6.77
C GLU A 196 6.52 -13.60 7.86
N GLY A 197 5.73 -14.45 8.52
CA GLY A 197 4.75 -14.07 9.50
C GLY A 197 4.69 -15.03 10.69
N ILE A 198 3.71 -14.81 11.56
CA ILE A 198 3.43 -15.66 12.71
C ILE A 198 2.19 -16.52 12.49
N ASP A 199 2.24 -17.79 12.92
CA ASP A 199 1.11 -18.72 12.86
C ASP A 199 0.44 -18.89 14.24
N TYR A 200 -0.89 -18.74 14.28
CA TYR A 200 -1.73 -19.01 15.44
C TYR A 200 -2.50 -20.31 15.22
N TYR A 201 -2.07 -21.36 15.91
CA TYR A 201 -2.70 -22.68 15.90
C TYR A 201 -3.43 -22.95 17.20
N GLY A 202 -4.58 -23.61 17.16
CA GLY A 202 -5.38 -23.88 18.36
C GLY A 202 -4.66 -24.73 19.42
N TYR A 203 -3.66 -25.52 19.03
CA TYR A 203 -2.84 -26.32 19.95
C TYR A 203 -1.62 -25.57 20.53
N ALA A 204 -1.33 -24.36 20.03
CA ALA A 204 -0.14 -23.58 20.38
C ALA A 204 -0.46 -22.16 20.91
N SER A 205 -1.67 -21.66 20.68
CA SER A 205 -2.08 -20.28 20.99
C SER A 205 -3.02 -20.15 22.19
N GLY A 206 -3.17 -21.20 23.01
CA GLY A 206 -3.92 -21.14 24.28
C GLY A 206 -5.44 -21.10 24.16
N THR A 207 -5.98 -20.82 22.97
CA THR A 207 -7.42 -20.80 22.67
C THR A 207 -7.79 -21.80 21.57
N GLY A 208 -9.07 -22.17 21.48
CA GLY A 208 -9.56 -23.01 20.38
C GLY A 208 -9.58 -22.21 19.08
N ILE A 209 -9.13 -22.83 17.99
CA ILE A 209 -9.14 -22.22 16.65
C ILE A 209 -9.92 -23.14 15.71
N ASP A 210 -10.93 -22.57 15.07
CA ASP A 210 -11.77 -23.18 14.05
C ASP A 210 -12.27 -22.12 13.06
N THR A 211 -13.08 -22.52 12.07
CA THR A 211 -13.58 -21.62 11.01
C THR A 211 -14.56 -20.55 11.48
N THR A 212 -14.96 -20.57 12.76
CA THR A 212 -15.79 -19.53 13.37
C THR A 212 -14.98 -18.57 14.26
N THR A 213 -13.67 -18.81 14.37
CA THR A 213 -12.77 -17.95 15.15
C THR A 213 -12.56 -16.64 14.42
N GLU A 214 -12.99 -15.54 15.05
CA GLU A 214 -12.87 -14.19 14.51
C GLU A 214 -11.41 -13.75 14.47
N VAL A 215 -11.04 -13.12 13.37
CA VAL A 215 -9.79 -12.37 13.20
C VAL A 215 -10.14 -10.89 13.31
N LEU A 216 -9.48 -10.19 14.23
CA LEU A 216 -9.72 -8.79 14.53
C LEU A 216 -8.68 -7.89 13.85
N GLY A 217 -9.10 -6.66 13.54
CA GLY A 217 -8.17 -5.55 13.39
C GLY A 217 -7.34 -5.41 14.67
N MET A 218 -6.17 -4.79 14.57
CA MET A 218 -5.24 -4.72 15.71
C MET A 218 -5.06 -3.31 16.25
N ALA A 219 -5.50 -2.28 15.53
CA ALA A 219 -5.48 -0.89 15.96
C ALA A 219 -6.42 -0.10 15.03
N GLU A 220 -6.43 1.24 15.16
CA GLU A 220 -6.99 2.09 14.11
C GLU A 220 -6.15 1.95 12.84
N GLY A 221 -6.80 1.62 11.72
CA GLY A 221 -6.11 1.39 10.44
C GLY A 221 -7.06 1.40 9.25
N VAL A 222 -6.50 1.26 8.06
CA VAL A 222 -7.24 1.29 6.78
C VAL A 222 -6.98 0.00 6.01
N VAL A 223 -8.04 -0.63 5.53
CA VAL A 223 -7.95 -1.82 4.67
C VAL A 223 -7.41 -1.41 3.29
N VAL A 224 -6.27 -1.96 2.88
CA VAL A 224 -5.63 -1.67 1.58
C VAL A 224 -5.79 -2.82 0.57
N ARG A 225 -6.22 -4.00 1.02
CA ARG A 225 -6.64 -5.13 0.18
C ARG A 225 -7.63 -6.01 0.94
N ALA A 226 -8.65 -6.52 0.26
CA ALA A 226 -9.55 -7.53 0.78
C ALA A 226 -9.95 -8.48 -0.35
N ASP A 227 -9.61 -9.76 -0.23
CA ASP A 227 -9.82 -10.74 -1.30
C ASP A 227 -11.23 -11.37 -1.24
N THR A 228 -12.28 -10.54 -1.28
CA THR A 228 -13.68 -11.00 -1.17
C THR A 228 -14.13 -11.91 -2.32
N GLU A 229 -13.37 -11.93 -3.41
CA GLU A 229 -13.58 -12.80 -4.58
C GLU A 229 -12.48 -13.86 -4.73
N PHE A 230 -11.75 -14.19 -3.65
CA PHE A 230 -10.68 -15.18 -3.69
C PHE A 230 -11.18 -16.55 -4.17
N GLU A 231 -10.46 -17.14 -5.13
CA GLU A 231 -10.63 -18.52 -5.54
C GLU A 231 -9.36 -19.31 -5.19
N ASP A 232 -9.52 -20.39 -4.42
CA ASP A 232 -8.41 -21.26 -4.06
C ASP A 232 -7.93 -22.11 -5.27
N TYR A 233 -6.79 -22.78 -5.10
CA TYR A 233 -6.27 -23.71 -6.10
C TYR A 233 -7.32 -24.74 -6.51
N ALA A 234 -7.47 -24.97 -7.81
CA ALA A 234 -8.44 -25.94 -8.31
C ALA A 234 -8.00 -27.39 -8.07
N SER A 235 -6.70 -27.62 -7.86
CA SER A 235 -6.13 -28.95 -7.62
C SER A 235 -4.74 -28.91 -7.01
N GLU A 236 -4.30 -30.05 -6.45
CA GLU A 236 -2.91 -30.24 -6.00
C GLU A 236 -1.91 -30.11 -7.15
N GLU A 237 -2.29 -30.49 -8.37
CA GLU A 237 -1.43 -30.41 -9.55
C GLU A 237 -1.06 -28.96 -9.85
N GLU A 238 -2.05 -28.06 -9.92
CA GLU A 238 -1.85 -26.63 -10.14
C GLU A 238 -0.95 -26.00 -9.06
N ARG A 239 -1.22 -26.28 -7.79
CA ARG A 239 -0.39 -25.77 -6.69
C ARG A 239 1.06 -26.28 -6.76
N ASN A 240 1.24 -27.55 -7.14
CA ASN A 240 2.57 -28.15 -7.28
C ASN A 240 3.35 -27.60 -8.49
N GLU A 241 2.67 -27.14 -9.55
CA GLU A 241 3.31 -26.47 -10.68
C GLU A 241 3.97 -25.15 -10.23
N GLU A 242 3.29 -24.35 -9.40
CA GLU A 242 3.89 -23.12 -8.84
C GLU A 242 5.02 -23.41 -7.85
N LEU A 243 4.87 -24.43 -6.99
CA LEU A 243 5.97 -24.85 -6.11
C LEU A 243 7.18 -25.37 -6.89
N ALA A 244 6.98 -25.96 -8.07
CA ALA A 244 8.09 -26.35 -8.94
C ALA A 244 8.85 -25.13 -9.49
N VAL A 245 8.15 -24.02 -9.79
CA VAL A 245 8.80 -22.74 -10.16
C VAL A 245 9.66 -22.22 -9.01
N ALA A 246 9.14 -22.21 -7.78
CA ALA A 246 9.92 -21.82 -6.60
C ALA A 246 11.12 -22.76 -6.34
N ALA A 247 10.96 -24.05 -6.62
CA ALA A 247 12.05 -25.01 -6.51
C ALA A 247 13.16 -24.77 -7.55
N GLU A 248 12.78 -24.39 -8.78
CA GLU A 248 13.72 -24.07 -9.86
C GLU A 248 14.45 -22.74 -9.64
N ALA A 249 13.76 -21.74 -9.08
CA ALA A 249 14.34 -20.43 -8.75
C ALA A 249 15.25 -20.46 -7.51
N GLU A 250 15.22 -21.53 -6.72
CA GLU A 250 15.87 -21.64 -5.40
C GLU A 250 15.39 -20.59 -4.37
N GLU A 251 14.24 -19.95 -4.64
CA GLU A 251 13.53 -18.99 -3.79
C GLU A 251 12.03 -19.02 -4.13
N THR A 252 11.14 -18.50 -3.28
CA THR A 252 9.71 -18.36 -3.64
C THR A 252 9.45 -17.00 -4.30
N PRO A 253 9.07 -16.93 -5.59
CA PRO A 253 8.63 -15.67 -6.20
C PRO A 253 7.48 -15.00 -5.45
N GLU A 254 7.46 -13.67 -5.38
CA GLU A 254 6.49 -12.91 -4.60
C GLU A 254 5.04 -13.13 -5.03
N TYR A 255 4.76 -13.12 -6.34
CA TYR A 255 3.41 -13.40 -6.86
C TYR A 255 2.91 -14.82 -6.52
N ILE A 256 3.80 -15.81 -6.47
CA ILE A 256 3.48 -17.18 -6.04
C ILE A 256 3.24 -17.19 -4.54
N LEU A 257 4.09 -16.51 -3.77
CA LEU A 257 3.95 -16.47 -2.32
C LEU A 257 2.66 -15.76 -1.90
N ASP A 258 2.27 -14.68 -2.58
CA ASP A 258 0.97 -14.04 -2.40
C ASP A 258 -0.19 -15.01 -2.63
N ARG A 259 -0.15 -15.80 -3.71
CA ARG A 259 -1.18 -16.81 -3.96
C ARG A 259 -1.19 -17.92 -2.89
N LEU A 260 -0.02 -18.36 -2.43
CA LEU A 260 0.10 -19.37 -1.38
C LEU A 260 -0.43 -18.90 -0.02
N ARG A 261 -0.51 -17.58 0.24
CA ARG A 261 -1.19 -17.02 1.42
C ARG A 261 -2.71 -17.22 1.40
N GLY A 262 -3.28 -17.55 0.25
CA GLY A 262 -4.71 -17.78 0.11
C GLY A 262 -5.53 -16.50 0.16
N MET A 263 -6.71 -16.57 0.77
CA MET A 263 -7.58 -15.44 1.03
C MET A 263 -6.96 -14.51 2.06
N GLN A 264 -6.85 -13.22 1.73
CA GLN A 264 -6.18 -12.24 2.57
C GLN A 264 -7.00 -10.97 2.81
N VAL A 265 -6.70 -10.32 3.94
CA VAL A 265 -7.01 -8.91 4.21
C VAL A 265 -5.73 -8.20 4.60
N TRP A 266 -5.45 -7.05 4.00
CA TRP A 266 -4.27 -6.24 4.28
C TRP A 266 -4.71 -4.94 4.94
N VAL A 267 -4.07 -4.58 6.05
CA VAL A 267 -4.39 -3.36 6.80
C VAL A 267 -3.13 -2.54 7.05
N GLN A 268 -3.16 -1.29 6.57
CA GLN A 268 -2.19 -0.27 6.90
C GLN A 268 -2.59 0.39 8.21
N TYR A 269 -1.68 0.35 9.18
CA TYR A 269 -1.80 1.02 10.47
C TYR A 269 -0.81 2.20 10.55
N ASP A 270 -0.92 2.95 11.65
CA ASP A 270 0.04 4.00 12.02
C ASP A 270 1.48 3.47 12.14
N ASN A 271 2.43 4.41 12.16
CA ASN A 271 3.87 4.12 12.29
C ASN A 271 4.45 3.22 11.18
N GLY A 272 3.85 3.27 9.98
CA GLY A 272 4.26 2.49 8.82
C GLY A 272 4.03 0.98 8.98
N VAL A 273 3.23 0.56 9.97
CA VAL A 273 2.96 -0.86 10.20
C VAL A 273 1.94 -1.36 9.19
N MET A 274 2.27 -2.43 8.48
CA MET A 274 1.40 -3.10 7.53
C MET A 274 1.25 -4.57 7.93
N ILE A 275 0.01 -5.06 8.03
CA ILE A 275 -0.28 -6.44 8.44
C ILE A 275 -1.15 -7.17 7.44
N ARG A 276 -0.65 -8.30 6.92
CA ARG A 276 -1.38 -9.18 6.00
C ARG A 276 -1.95 -10.34 6.80
N PHE A 277 -3.27 -10.42 6.90
CA PHE A 277 -3.96 -11.55 7.52
C PHE A 277 -4.29 -12.56 6.42
N ALA A 278 -3.81 -13.79 6.56
CA ALA A 278 -3.81 -14.79 5.51
C ALA A 278 -4.49 -16.10 5.94
N HIS A 279 -4.66 -16.98 4.98
CA HIS A 279 -5.35 -18.27 5.11
C HIS A 279 -6.78 -18.14 5.62
N LEU A 280 -7.47 -17.02 5.33
CA LEU A 280 -8.81 -16.78 5.87
C LEU A 280 -9.83 -17.79 5.30
N HIS A 281 -10.82 -18.15 6.12
CA HIS A 281 -11.96 -18.95 5.68
C HIS A 281 -12.99 -18.08 4.96
N ASP A 282 -13.23 -16.88 5.50
CA ASP A 282 -14.15 -15.89 4.95
C ASP A 282 -13.74 -14.49 5.44
N ILE A 283 -14.11 -13.47 4.68
CA ILE A 283 -13.92 -12.05 5.02
C ILE A 283 -15.22 -11.52 5.61
N ALA A 284 -15.13 -10.73 6.68
CA ALA A 284 -16.32 -10.24 7.36
C ALA A 284 -17.13 -9.26 6.49
N GLU A 285 -18.46 -9.25 6.66
CA GLU A 285 -19.34 -8.37 5.88
C GLU A 285 -18.97 -6.89 6.07
N GLY A 286 -18.81 -6.18 4.96
CA GLY A 286 -18.47 -4.75 4.96
C GLY A 286 -16.97 -4.46 5.00
N ILE A 287 -16.11 -5.49 5.00
CA ILE A 287 -14.66 -5.32 4.82
C ILE A 287 -14.35 -5.25 3.33
N GLU A 288 -13.97 -4.05 2.89
CA GLU A 288 -13.55 -3.74 1.52
C GLU A 288 -12.41 -2.71 1.56
N THR A 289 -11.74 -2.47 0.43
CA THR A 289 -10.65 -1.50 0.35
C THR A 289 -11.11 -0.08 0.72
N GLY A 290 -10.27 0.64 1.46
CA GLY A 290 -10.55 1.99 1.95
C GLY A 290 -11.38 2.05 3.23
N VAL A 291 -11.85 0.92 3.77
CA VAL A 291 -12.57 0.89 5.05
C VAL A 291 -11.63 1.15 6.21
N GLU A 292 -12.01 2.09 7.08
CA GLU A 292 -11.36 2.30 8.37
C GLU A 292 -11.82 1.23 9.37
N ILE A 293 -10.88 0.66 10.12
CA ILE A 293 -11.13 -0.37 11.13
C ILE A 293 -10.52 0.02 12.47
N THR A 294 -10.91 -0.68 13.54
CA THR A 294 -10.34 -0.58 14.89
C THR A 294 -9.95 -1.96 15.42
N SER A 295 -9.36 -2.03 16.62
CA SER A 295 -9.08 -3.30 17.29
C SER A 295 -10.33 -4.12 17.67
N GLU A 296 -11.53 -3.51 17.62
CA GLU A 296 -12.80 -4.19 17.87
C GLU A 296 -13.46 -4.69 16.58
N THR A 297 -12.88 -4.41 15.40
CA THR A 297 -13.48 -4.76 14.12
C THR A 297 -13.09 -6.18 13.71
N VAL A 298 -14.09 -7.04 13.50
CA VAL A 298 -13.87 -8.37 12.88
C VAL A 298 -13.57 -8.15 11.40
N ILE A 299 -12.37 -8.58 10.95
CA ILE A 299 -11.94 -8.46 9.55
C ILE A 299 -12.18 -9.75 8.75
N GLY A 300 -12.26 -10.89 9.43
CA GLY A 300 -12.48 -12.19 8.80
C GLY A 300 -12.49 -13.33 9.81
N TYR A 301 -12.36 -14.55 9.31
CA TYR A 301 -12.38 -15.76 10.12
C TYR A 301 -11.22 -16.69 9.76
N VAL A 302 -10.68 -17.38 10.76
CA VAL A 302 -9.55 -18.29 10.56
C VAL A 302 -9.91 -19.42 9.60
N GLY A 303 -9.01 -19.76 8.69
CA GLY A 303 -9.20 -20.82 7.70
C GLY A 303 -7.93 -21.60 7.42
N ASN A 304 -7.85 -22.10 6.18
CA ASN A 304 -6.68 -22.79 5.65
C ASN A 304 -6.46 -22.52 4.14
N SER A 305 -7.11 -21.49 3.57
CA SER A 305 -7.06 -21.23 2.13
C SER A 305 -5.62 -21.06 1.61
N GLY A 306 -5.32 -21.51 0.40
CA GLY A 306 -3.97 -21.45 -0.20
C GLY A 306 -2.98 -22.48 0.34
N THR A 307 -3.30 -23.15 1.45
CA THR A 307 -2.51 -24.27 1.98
C THR A 307 -2.81 -25.56 1.24
N SER A 308 -1.95 -26.58 1.38
CA SER A 308 -2.27 -27.92 0.88
C SER A 308 -3.50 -28.54 1.56
N SER A 309 -3.79 -28.16 2.81
CA SER A 309 -4.91 -28.72 3.56
C SER A 309 -6.27 -28.25 3.08
N ALA A 310 -6.37 -27.06 2.44
CA ALA A 310 -7.61 -26.60 1.80
C ALA A 310 -8.12 -27.59 0.74
N LEU A 311 -7.20 -28.26 0.03
CA LEU A 311 -7.51 -29.25 -1.01
C LEU A 311 -8.01 -30.59 -0.42
N GLU A 312 -7.75 -30.86 0.86
CA GLU A 312 -8.23 -32.04 1.57
C GLU A 312 -9.57 -31.78 2.29
N GLY A 313 -9.88 -30.51 2.57
CA GLY A 313 -11.14 -30.02 3.12
C GLY A 313 -10.98 -28.80 4.03
N GLU A 314 -12.11 -28.15 4.33
CA GLU A 314 -12.19 -26.86 5.05
C GLU A 314 -11.80 -26.91 6.53
N SER A 315 -11.50 -28.09 7.10
CA SER A 315 -11.20 -28.25 8.54
C SER A 315 -9.76 -28.71 8.83
N GLY A 316 -8.92 -28.85 7.80
CA GLY A 316 -7.55 -29.32 7.94
C GLY A 316 -6.60 -28.18 8.28
N ASP A 317 -5.72 -28.38 9.26
CA ASP A 317 -4.62 -27.47 9.61
C ASP A 317 -5.02 -25.99 9.75
N LEU A 318 -6.16 -25.71 10.39
CA LEU A 318 -6.67 -24.35 10.59
C LEU A 318 -5.71 -23.51 11.43
N HIS A 319 -5.35 -22.33 10.91
CA HIS A 319 -4.54 -21.33 11.60
C HIS A 319 -4.67 -19.96 10.97
N LEU A 320 -4.46 -18.91 11.77
CA LEU A 320 -4.19 -17.59 11.23
C LEU A 320 -2.71 -17.49 10.93
N HIS A 321 -2.35 -17.16 9.69
CA HIS A 321 -1.03 -16.66 9.35
C HIS A 321 -1.08 -15.15 9.24
N LYS A 322 -0.08 -14.46 9.79
CA LYS A 322 -0.05 -13.00 9.77
C LYS A 322 1.35 -12.45 9.58
N ASP A 323 1.56 -11.76 8.46
CA ASP A 323 2.78 -11.01 8.20
C ASP A 323 2.73 -9.66 8.90
N LEU A 324 3.88 -9.16 9.36
CA LEU A 324 4.02 -7.83 9.93
C LEU A 324 5.22 -7.15 9.30
N LEU A 325 4.95 -6.02 8.66
CA LEU A 325 5.95 -5.18 8.01
C LEU A 325 5.96 -3.80 8.66
N VAL A 326 7.14 -3.17 8.68
CA VAL A 326 7.36 -1.81 9.15
C VAL A 326 8.03 -1.05 8.01
N TYR A 327 7.27 -0.15 7.37
CA TYR A 327 7.72 0.59 6.17
C TYR A 327 8.25 -0.32 5.05
N GLY A 328 7.52 -1.40 4.74
CA GLY A 328 7.86 -2.31 3.65
C GLY A 328 8.80 -3.46 4.04
N ASP A 329 9.57 -3.30 5.11
CA ASP A 329 10.50 -4.32 5.58
C ASP A 329 9.85 -5.24 6.62
N PHE A 330 10.24 -6.52 6.65
CA PHE A 330 9.75 -7.43 7.68
C PHE A 330 10.37 -7.09 9.03
N PHE A 331 9.53 -6.90 10.06
CA PHE A 331 10.01 -6.44 11.37
C PHE A 331 11.07 -7.35 12.01
N TRP A 332 11.09 -8.62 11.63
CA TRP A 332 11.92 -9.67 12.21
C TRP A 332 13.28 -9.83 11.51
N GLU A 333 13.48 -9.27 10.31
CA GLU A 333 14.71 -9.45 9.53
C GLU A 333 15.99 -9.06 10.28
N PRO A 334 16.02 -7.97 11.07
CA PRO A 334 17.19 -7.60 11.86
C PRO A 334 17.47 -8.52 13.05
N PHE A 335 16.51 -9.37 13.44
CA PHE A 335 16.51 -10.07 14.71
C PHE A 335 16.72 -11.58 14.56
N SER A 336 17.37 -12.18 15.55
CA SER A 336 17.39 -13.64 15.65
C SER A 336 16.02 -14.19 16.04
N LEU A 337 15.77 -15.48 15.77
CA LEU A 337 14.49 -16.13 16.13
C LEU A 337 14.15 -16.01 17.63
N GLU A 338 15.16 -16.02 18.51
CA GLU A 338 14.98 -15.83 19.96
C GLU A 338 14.52 -14.39 20.27
N GLU A 339 15.15 -13.39 19.64
CA GLU A 339 14.79 -11.98 19.78
C GLU A 339 13.40 -11.70 19.20
N THR A 340 13.10 -12.23 18.01
CA THR A 340 11.76 -12.18 17.40
C THR A 340 10.70 -12.75 18.32
N SER A 341 10.96 -13.92 18.93
CA SER A 341 10.04 -14.50 19.92
C SER A 341 9.85 -13.59 21.15
N GLN A 342 10.92 -12.95 21.60
CA GLN A 342 10.88 -12.04 22.73
C GLN A 342 10.09 -10.77 22.42
N ILE A 343 10.28 -10.17 21.23
CA ILE A 343 9.51 -9.02 20.76
C ILE A 343 8.02 -9.35 20.76
N LEU A 344 7.64 -10.46 20.13
CA LEU A 344 6.24 -10.87 20.02
C LEU A 344 5.60 -11.12 21.40
N GLN A 345 6.31 -11.73 22.34
CA GLN A 345 5.82 -11.95 23.72
C GLN A 345 5.78 -10.66 24.56
N ASN A 346 6.61 -9.66 24.25
CA ASN A 346 6.53 -8.35 24.92
C ASN A 346 5.28 -7.60 24.49
N VAL A 347 4.91 -7.70 23.20
CA VAL A 347 3.73 -7.03 22.62
C VAL A 347 2.44 -7.78 22.95
N TRP A 348 2.45 -9.11 22.81
CA TRP A 348 1.29 -10.00 23.00
C TRP A 348 1.63 -11.15 23.97
N PRO A 349 1.65 -10.90 25.29
CA PRO A 349 2.03 -11.88 26.30
C PRO A 349 1.05 -13.03 26.49
#